data_AF-A0A9X4IUN3-F1
#
_entry.id   AF-A0A9X4IUN3-F1
#
_cell.length_a   1.000
_cell.length_b   1.000
_cell.length_c   1.000
_cell.angle_alpha   90.00
_cell.angle_beta   90.00
_cell.angle_gamma   90.00
#
_symmetry.space_group_name_H-M   'P 1'
#
loop_
_entity.id
_entity.type
_entity.pdbx_description
1 polymer ?
#
loop_
_entity_poly.entity_id
_entity_poly.type
_entity_poly.pdbx_seq_one_letter_code
_entity_poly.pdbx_strand_id
1 'polypeptide(L)'
;GSQYCSKDYRDLITAYNLKQSMSRKGNCWDNACVESFFHSMKVEAIQNEPIMTRDQMRQTIFEYIEVDYNRTRRHSALGYLSPVNFEQQNVA
;
A
#
# COMPACT_ATOMS: atom_id res chain seq x y z
N GLY A 1 8.57 8.87 -9.93
CA GLY A 1 9.40 9.73 -9.07
C GLY A 1 9.10 11.19 -9.30
N SER A 2 9.23 11.67 -10.54
CA SER A 2 8.92 13.05 -10.94
C SER A 2 7.51 13.51 -10.55
N GLN A 3 6.53 12.60 -10.53
CA GLN A 3 5.16 12.90 -10.07
C GLN A 3 5.12 13.44 -8.63
N TYR A 4 5.88 12.81 -7.73
CA TYR A 4 5.96 13.23 -6.32
C TYR A 4 6.82 14.50 -6.13
N CYS A 5 7.66 14.85 -7.11
CA CYS A 5 8.44 16.10 -7.11
C CYS A 5 7.70 17.26 -7.79
N SER A 6 6.53 17.00 -8.40
CA SER A 6 5.78 18.00 -9.15
C SER A 6 5.28 19.13 -8.24
N LYS A 7 5.12 20.32 -8.81
CA LYS A 7 4.61 21.48 -8.07
C LYS A 7 3.22 21.19 -7.50
N ASP A 8 2.32 20.68 -8.32
CA ASP A 8 0.94 20.37 -7.93
C ASP A 8 0.87 19.44 -6.72
N TYR A 9 1.73 18.42 -6.66
CA TYR A 9 1.78 17.50 -5.53
C TYR A 9 2.34 18.16 -4.25
N ARG A 10 3.36 19.02 -4.39
CA ARG A 10 3.95 19.76 -3.25
C ARG A 10 3.01 20.83 -2.70
N ASP A 11 2.24 21.47 -3.57
CA ASP A 11 1.23 22.45 -3.18
C ASP A 11 0.13 21.75 -2.35
N LEU A 12 -0.33 20.56 -2.75
CA LEU A 12 -1.26 19.74 -1.96
C LEU A 12 -0.68 19.35 -0.61
N ILE A 13 0.55 18.84 -0.55
CA ILE A 13 1.22 18.48 0.71
C ILE A 13 1.26 19.67 1.67
N THR A 14 1.62 20.84 1.14
CA THR A 14 1.70 22.08 1.93
C THR A 14 0.32 22.50 2.43
N ALA A 15 -0.72 22.41 1.59
CA ALA A 15 -2.09 22.75 1.96
C ALA A 15 -2.63 21.88 3.11
N TYR A 16 -2.24 20.60 3.15
CA TYR A 16 -2.63 19.67 4.22
C TYR A 16 -1.65 19.62 5.41
N ASN A 17 -0.64 20.52 5.45
CA ASN A 17 0.41 20.54 6.48
C ASN A 17 1.14 19.19 6.65
N LEU A 18 1.29 18.44 5.57
CA LEU A 18 1.98 17.16 5.57
C LEU A 18 3.48 17.36 5.37
N LYS A 19 4.30 16.50 5.98
CA LYS A 19 5.75 16.49 5.78
C LYS A 19 6.11 15.48 4.70
N GLN A 20 6.57 15.96 3.55
CA GLN A 20 7.10 15.08 2.51
C GLN A 20 8.43 14.44 2.94
N SER A 21 8.52 13.12 2.86
CA SER A 21 9.79 12.40 2.96
C SER A 21 10.16 11.85 1.58
N MET A 22 11.23 12.38 1.00
CA MET A 22 11.83 11.84 -0.21
C MET A 22 13.15 11.21 0.19
N SER A 23 13.22 9.87 0.20
CA SER A 23 14.46 9.17 0.54
C SER A 23 15.59 9.51 -0.45
N ARG A 24 16.83 9.22 -0.05
CA ARG A 24 18.00 9.44 -0.91
C ARG A 24 17.91 8.55 -2.14
N LYS A 25 18.44 9.05 -3.26
CA LYS A 25 18.57 8.26 -4.49
C LYS A 25 19.35 6.97 -4.19
N GLY A 26 18.78 5.82 -4.57
CA GLY A 26 19.40 4.51 -4.39
C GLY A 26 19.16 3.84 -3.03
N ASN A 27 18.31 4.40 -2.16
CA ASN A 27 17.93 3.75 -0.92
C ASN A 27 16.71 2.83 -1.12
N CYS A 28 16.94 1.53 -1.29
CA CYS A 28 15.88 0.55 -1.51
C CYS A 28 15.08 0.22 -0.23
N TRP A 29 15.64 0.46 0.96
CA TRP A 29 15.01 0.09 2.22
C TRP A 29 13.68 0.82 2.46
N ASP A 30 13.61 2.11 2.09
CA ASP A 30 12.36 2.89 2.19
C ASP A 30 11.26 2.35 1.27
N ASN A 31 11.63 1.72 0.15
CA ASN A 31 10.67 1.17 -0.81
C ASN A 31 10.35 -0.32 -0.55
N ALA A 32 11.17 -1.02 0.23
CA ALA A 32 11.08 -2.47 0.41
C ALA A 32 9.71 -2.92 0.94
N CYS A 33 9.11 -2.16 1.86
CA CYS A 33 7.79 -2.48 2.42
C CYS A 33 6.70 -2.45 1.34
N VAL A 34 6.68 -1.40 0.51
CA VAL A 34 5.67 -1.25 -0.54
C VAL A 34 5.92 -2.20 -1.71
N GLU A 35 7.19 -2.48 -2.03
CA GLU A 35 7.55 -3.50 -3.03
C GLU A 35 7.10 -4.90 -2.61
N SER A 36 7.27 -5.25 -1.33
CA SER A 36 6.81 -6.52 -0.78
C SER A 36 5.28 -6.62 -0.87
N PHE A 37 4.55 -5.55 -0.55
CA PHE A 37 3.10 -5.49 -0.73
C PHE A 37 2.70 -5.74 -2.19
N PHE A 38 3.28 -5.01 -3.15
CA PHE A 38 2.94 -5.15 -4.56
C PHE A 38 3.29 -6.53 -5.13
N HIS A 39 4.35 -7.16 -4.61
CA HIS A 39 4.66 -8.54 -4.96
C HIS A 39 3.54 -9.48 -4.51
N SER A 40 3.18 -9.49 -3.22
CA SER A 40 2.10 -10.32 -2.69
C SER A 40 0.77 -10.09 -3.41
N MET A 41 0.38 -8.82 -3.60
CA MET A 41 -0.86 -8.46 -4.31
C MET A 41 -0.90 -9.04 -5.71
N LYS A 42 0.19 -8.96 -6.49
CA LYS A 42 0.21 -9.49 -7.85
C LYS A 42 0.16 -11.02 -7.86
N VAL A 43 0.89 -11.68 -6.97
CA VAL A 43 0.93 -13.15 -6.89
C VAL A 43 -0.43 -13.70 -6.48
N GLU A 44 -1.04 -13.11 -5.47
CA GLU A 44 -2.24 -13.65 -4.83
C GLU A 44 -3.52 -13.21 -5.54
N ALA A 45 -3.61 -11.97 -6.02
CA ALA A 45 -4.85 -11.42 -6.58
C ALA A 45 -4.89 -11.35 -8.12
N ILE A 46 -3.77 -11.58 -8.82
CA ILE A 46 -3.68 -11.34 -10.28
C ILE A 46 -3.07 -12.52 -11.03
N GLN A 47 -2.01 -13.15 -10.52
CA GLN A 47 -1.16 -14.06 -11.30
C GLN A 47 -1.91 -15.27 -11.87
N ASN A 48 -2.90 -15.81 -11.17
CA ASN A 48 -3.67 -16.98 -11.58
C ASN A 48 -5.09 -16.65 -12.05
N GLU A 49 -5.42 -15.37 -12.19
CA GLU A 49 -6.73 -14.91 -12.64
C GLU A 49 -6.79 -14.82 -14.18
N PRO A 50 -7.97 -15.03 -14.80
CA PRO A 50 -8.14 -14.80 -16.23
C PRO A 50 -7.97 -13.32 -16.58
N ILE A 51 -7.88 -13.02 -17.88
CA ILE A 51 -7.79 -11.64 -18.37
C ILE A 51 -9.03 -10.86 -17.91
N MET A 52 -8.80 -9.90 -17.02
CA MET A 52 -9.84 -9.02 -16.48
C MET A 52 -9.98 -7.74 -17.31
N THR A 53 -11.21 -7.24 -17.39
CA THR A 53 -11.45 -5.85 -17.79
C THR A 53 -10.90 -4.87 -16.74
N ARG A 54 -10.76 -3.61 -17.12
CA ARG A 54 -10.26 -2.56 -16.20
C ARG A 54 -11.15 -2.41 -14.97
N ASP A 55 -12.48 -2.50 -15.11
CA ASP A 55 -13.39 -2.39 -13.96
C ASP A 55 -13.34 -3.61 -13.05
N GLN A 56 -13.24 -4.81 -13.61
CA GLN A 56 -13.03 -6.04 -12.81
C GLN A 56 -11.72 -5.96 -12.02
N MET A 57 -10.61 -5.58 -12.67
CA MET A 57 -9.32 -5.42 -12.00
C MET A 57 -9.39 -4.41 -10.84
N ARG A 58 -10.13 -3.30 -11.02
CA ARG A 58 -10.32 -2.32 -9.94
C ARG A 58 -11.07 -2.91 -8.75
N GLN A 59 -12.11 -3.69 -9.01
CA GLN A 59 -12.88 -4.35 -7.95
C GLN A 59 -12.03 -5.40 -7.23
N THR A 60 -11.31 -6.26 -7.97
CA THR A 60 -10.43 -7.28 -7.40
C THR A 60 -9.34 -6.68 -6.52
N ILE A 61 -8.68 -5.62 -6.98
CA ILE A 61 -7.65 -4.93 -6.19
C ILE A 61 -8.27 -4.28 -4.94
N PHE A 62 -9.44 -3.66 -5.06
CA PHE A 62 -10.12 -3.04 -3.92
C PHE A 62 -10.47 -4.08 -2.85
N GLU A 63 -11.06 -5.20 -3.25
CA GLU A 63 -11.40 -6.30 -2.35
C GLU A 63 -10.15 -6.89 -1.68
N TYR A 64 -9.09 -7.12 -2.45
CA TYR A 64 -7.82 -7.59 -1.90
C TYR A 64 -7.27 -6.65 -0.83
N ILE A 65 -7.27 -5.34 -1.06
CA ILE A 65 -6.74 -4.38 -0.08
C ILE A 65 -7.63 -4.31 1.15
N GLU A 66 -8.93 -4.08 0.97
CA GLU A 66 -9.84 -3.73 2.07
C GLU A 66 -10.27 -4.94 2.91
N VAL A 67 -10.41 -6.11 2.29
CA VAL A 67 -10.96 -7.30 2.94
C VAL A 67 -9.88 -8.30 3.27
N ASP A 68 -9.05 -8.68 2.30
CA ASP A 68 -8.03 -9.68 2.53
C ASP A 68 -6.82 -9.11 3.30
N TYR A 69 -6.11 -8.15 2.72
CA TYR A 69 -4.87 -7.62 3.28
C TYR A 69 -5.07 -6.88 4.60
N ASN A 70 -5.96 -5.88 4.65
CA ASN A 70 -6.11 -5.02 5.82
C ASN A 70 -6.84 -5.68 6.99
N ARG A 71 -7.83 -6.55 6.72
CA ARG A 71 -8.72 -7.11 7.77
C ARG A 71 -8.41 -8.56 8.13
N THR A 72 -7.96 -9.36 7.16
CA THR A 72 -7.87 -10.83 7.33
C THR A 72 -6.43 -11.32 7.45
N ARG A 73 -5.51 -10.81 6.62
CA ARG A 73 -4.12 -11.25 6.54
C ARG A 73 -3.39 -10.98 7.85
N ARG A 74 -2.74 -12.02 8.38
CA ARG A 74 -1.91 -11.91 9.59
C ARG A 74 -0.47 -11.61 9.21
N HIS A 75 0.14 -10.65 9.88
CA HIS A 75 1.53 -10.29 9.67
C HIS A 75 2.38 -10.70 10.87
N SER A 76 3.46 -11.45 10.65
CA SER A 76 4.38 -11.86 11.72
C SER A 76 4.99 -10.67 12.44
N ALA A 77 5.31 -9.59 11.71
CA ALA A 77 5.80 -8.33 12.28
C ALA A 77 4.79 -7.63 13.20
N LEU A 78 3.49 -7.92 13.07
CA LEU A 78 2.41 -7.37 13.88
C LEU A 78 1.93 -8.34 14.97
N GLY A 79 2.75 -9.32 15.34
CA GLY A 79 2.35 -10.34 16.33
C GLY A 79 1.25 -11.27 15.82
N TYR A 80 1.21 -11.54 14.51
CA TYR A 80 0.17 -12.32 13.83
C TYR A 80 -1.24 -11.69 13.91
N LEU A 81 -1.31 -10.37 14.04
CA LEU A 81 -2.54 -9.60 13.87
C LEU A 81 -2.69 -9.11 12.43
N SER A 82 -3.92 -8.80 12.03
CA SER A 82 -4.17 -8.06 10.80
C SER A 82 -3.89 -6.57 10.99
N PRO A 83 -3.58 -5.82 9.92
CA PRO A 83 -3.29 -4.39 10.02
C PRO A 83 -4.36 -3.62 10.79
N VAL A 84 -5.64 -3.83 10.47
CA VAL A 84 -6.74 -3.15 11.17
C VAL A 84 -6.81 -3.53 12.64
N ASN A 85 -6.64 -4.81 12.98
CA ASN A 85 -6.68 -5.25 14.39
C ASN A 85 -5.48 -4.73 15.17
N PHE A 86 -4.31 -4.67 14.54
CA PHE A 86 -3.11 -4.08 15.14
C PHE A 86 -3.32 -2.59 15.42
N GLU A 87 -3.82 -1.83 14.46
CA GLU A 87 -4.11 -0.40 14.66
C GLU A 87 -5.16 -0.20 15.76
N GLN A 88 -6.24 -0.97 15.78
CA GLN A 88 -7.28 -0.89 16.82
C GLN A 88 -6.76 -1.14 18.24
N GLN A 89 -5.76 -2.00 18.41
CA GLN A 89 -5.16 -2.27 19.72
C GLN A 89 -4.14 -1.20 20.15
N ASN A 90 -3.62 -0.42 19.20
CA ASN A 90 -2.60 0.59 19.43
C ASN A 90 -3.14 2.04 19.33
N VAL A 91 -4.41 2.22 19.00
CA VAL A 91 -5.10 3.51 19.08
C VAL A 91 -5.31 3.84 20.56
N ALA A 92 -4.56 4.82 21.06
CA ALA A 92 -4.72 5.44 22.38
C ALA A 92 -5.84 6.48 22.39
#